data_AF-A0A284R900-F1
#
_entry.id   AF-A0A284R900-F1
#
_cell.length_a   1.000
_cell.length_b   1.000
_cell.length_c   1.000
_cell.angle_alpha   90.00
_cell.angle_beta   90.00
_cell.angle_gamma   90.00
#
_symmetry.space_group_name_H-M   'P 1'
#
loop_
_entity.id
_entity.type
_entity.pdbx_description
1 polymer ?
#
loop_
_entity_poly.entity_id
_entity_poly.type
_entity_poly.pdbx_seq_one_letter_code
_entity_poly.pdbx_strand_id
1 'polypeptide(L)'
;MQTPSYTPAKLSHQMWRTILTYDWVGKSGVEDRVRGKETNHHELAANFMAGCINEISVQQEGCTGVVWQGKSMPDMKEEDVHEILCELLELAFRMEFLSLDKHLWVVDMDSAARKHERHLSHCFPRGHYDQCWMVGLGDTHRSISDSSWLHQAPYICSMRRVMCCWKNCPETIQGERSRYTEETLRTVQWEMAVFYREAFYVAFGWAPILPQRLRHIPDVEDEYPERAVSLSKAPGYYHDVTKWEAPY
;
A
#
# COMPACT_ATOMS: atom_id res chain seq x y z
N MET A 1 9.27 0.94 -32.00
CA MET A 1 8.01 1.73 -31.92
C MET A 1 8.09 2.55 -30.65
N GLN A 2 8.08 3.88 -30.75
CA GLN A 2 8.08 4.76 -29.58
C GLN A 2 6.65 4.84 -29.05
N THR A 3 6.42 4.41 -27.81
CA THR A 3 5.16 4.65 -27.12
C THR A 3 5.05 6.14 -26.82
N PRO A 4 3.96 6.83 -27.21
CA PRO A 4 3.78 8.24 -26.88
C PRO A 4 3.73 8.38 -25.35
N SER A 5 4.48 9.33 -24.79
CA SER A 5 4.45 9.60 -23.36
C SER A 5 3.11 10.22 -22.98
N TYR A 6 2.15 9.39 -22.57
CA TYR A 6 0.89 9.87 -22.04
C TYR A 6 1.14 10.51 -20.67
N THR A 7 0.86 11.80 -20.56
CA THR A 7 0.88 12.51 -19.29
C THR A 7 -0.57 12.78 -18.90
N PRO A 8 -1.13 12.08 -17.89
CA PRO A 8 -2.52 12.26 -17.51
C PRO A 8 -2.78 13.69 -17.05
N ALA A 9 -3.90 14.26 -17.49
CA ALA A 9 -4.30 15.60 -17.08
C ALA A 9 -4.57 15.64 -15.56
N LYS A 10 -4.08 16.69 -14.89
CA LYS A 10 -4.37 16.92 -13.48
C LYS A 10 -5.86 17.27 -13.33
N LEU A 11 -6.63 16.35 -12.77
CA LEU A 11 -8.04 16.56 -12.49
C LEU A 11 -8.24 17.38 -11.21
N SER A 12 -9.26 18.23 -11.21
CA SER A 12 -9.68 18.92 -9.99
C SER A 12 -10.29 17.92 -9.00
N HIS A 13 -10.18 18.21 -7.71
CA HIS A 13 -10.80 17.40 -6.66
C HIS A 13 -12.31 17.20 -6.89
N GLN A 14 -13.01 18.21 -7.42
CA GLN A 14 -14.44 18.09 -7.76
C GLN A 14 -14.67 17.05 -8.87
N MET A 15 -13.79 17.01 -9.87
CA MET A 15 -13.87 16.02 -10.94
C MET A 15 -13.61 14.62 -10.41
N TRP A 16 -12.64 14.45 -9.51
CA TRP A 16 -12.39 13.17 -8.83
C TRP A 16 -13.59 12.71 -8.03
N ARG A 17 -14.21 13.61 -7.24
CA ARG A 17 -15.44 13.27 -6.51
C ARG A 17 -16.53 12.85 -7.47
N THR A 18 -16.77 13.61 -8.53
CA THR A 18 -17.76 13.28 -9.55
C THR A 18 -17.51 11.90 -10.13
N ILE A 19 -16.28 11.59 -10.56
CA ILE A 19 -15.89 10.28 -11.11
C ILE A 19 -16.07 9.14 -10.10
N LEU A 20 -15.63 9.31 -8.85
CA LEU A 20 -15.63 8.26 -7.82
C LEU A 20 -16.99 8.04 -7.14
N THR A 21 -17.86 9.05 -7.14
CA THR A 21 -19.22 8.93 -6.58
C THR A 21 -20.26 8.45 -7.59
N TYR A 22 -19.86 8.18 -8.84
CA TYR A 22 -20.76 7.53 -9.78
C TYR A 22 -21.06 6.10 -9.34
N ASP A 23 -22.33 5.71 -9.49
CA ASP A 23 -22.80 4.34 -9.28
C ASP A 23 -22.35 3.50 -10.49
N TRP A 24 -21.07 3.12 -10.51
CA TRP A 24 -20.51 2.26 -11.56
C TRP A 24 -21.19 0.88 -11.59
N VAL A 25 -21.81 0.50 -10.47
CA VAL A 25 -22.59 -0.72 -10.30
C VAL A 25 -24.06 -0.36 -10.48
N GLY A 26 -24.58 -0.67 -11.66
CA GLY A 26 -25.92 -0.27 -12.07
C GLY A 26 -27.00 -0.66 -11.06
N LYS A 27 -27.80 0.33 -10.64
CA LYS A 27 -29.16 0.06 -10.20
C LYS A 27 -29.99 -0.28 -11.43
N SER A 28 -30.03 -1.56 -11.78
CA SER A 28 -31.05 -2.10 -12.67
C SER A 28 -32.38 -2.11 -11.91
N GLY A 29 -33.02 -0.95 -11.81
CA GLY A 29 -34.19 -0.81 -10.96
C GLY A 29 -34.97 0.45 -11.24
N VAL A 30 -35.78 0.38 -12.30
CA VAL A 30 -36.98 1.19 -12.55
C VAL A 30 -36.75 2.63 -13.02
N GLU A 31 -37.13 2.83 -14.29
CA GLU A 31 -37.45 4.11 -14.95
C GLU A 31 -36.35 5.18 -14.99
N ASP A 32 -35.43 5.09 -15.95
CA ASP A 32 -34.66 6.27 -16.36
C ASP A 32 -34.92 6.64 -17.83
N ARG A 33 -35.79 7.63 -18.01
CA ARG A 33 -36.15 8.27 -19.29
C ARG A 33 -35.03 9.19 -19.83
N VAL A 34 -33.79 9.07 -19.37
CA VAL A 34 -32.72 10.06 -19.66
C VAL A 34 -31.61 9.46 -20.52
N ARG A 35 -31.98 8.92 -21.68
CA ARG A 35 -31.08 8.41 -22.74
C ARG A 35 -30.04 9.45 -23.23
N GLY A 36 -30.24 10.75 -22.96
CA GLY A 36 -29.32 11.83 -23.34
C GLY A 36 -28.23 12.17 -22.32
N LYS A 37 -28.32 11.67 -21.09
CA LYS A 37 -27.27 11.87 -20.07
C LYS A 37 -26.21 10.76 -20.13
N GLU A 38 -26.63 9.50 -20.31
CA GLU A 38 -25.72 8.34 -20.41
C GLU A 38 -24.66 8.47 -21.53
N THR A 39 -25.01 8.99 -22.70
CA THR A 39 -24.05 9.18 -23.81
C THR A 39 -22.97 10.21 -23.49
N ASN A 40 -23.34 11.29 -22.82
CA ASN A 40 -22.41 12.33 -22.35
C ASN A 40 -21.51 11.79 -21.21
N HIS A 41 -22.02 10.85 -20.41
CA HIS A 41 -21.28 10.19 -19.33
C HIS A 41 -20.22 9.20 -19.83
N HIS A 42 -20.56 8.42 -20.86
CA HIS A 42 -19.61 7.52 -21.52
C HIS A 42 -18.50 8.31 -22.24
N GLU A 43 -18.84 9.45 -22.83
CA GLU A 43 -17.86 10.34 -23.46
C GLU A 43 -16.87 10.91 -22.42
N LEU A 44 -17.33 11.28 -21.22
CA LEU A 44 -16.46 11.71 -20.12
C LEU A 44 -15.52 10.61 -19.60
N ALA A 45 -16.02 9.38 -19.41
CA ALA A 45 -15.20 8.24 -18.97
C ALA A 45 -14.22 7.77 -20.07
N ALA A 46 -14.67 7.72 -21.33
CA ALA A 46 -13.83 7.41 -22.48
C ALA A 46 -12.75 8.48 -22.69
N ASN A 47 -13.08 9.76 -22.52
CA ASN A 47 -12.11 10.85 -22.56
C ASN A 47 -11.10 10.77 -21.40
N PHE A 48 -11.53 10.36 -20.19
CA PHE A 48 -10.63 10.11 -19.06
C PHE A 48 -9.66 8.95 -19.35
N MET A 49 -10.18 7.85 -19.88
CA MET A 49 -9.40 6.67 -20.26
C MET A 49 -8.78 6.78 -21.64
N ALA A 50 -8.82 7.94 -22.31
CA ALA A 50 -8.35 8.07 -23.69
C ALA A 50 -6.85 7.77 -23.86
N GLY A 51 -6.05 7.93 -22.79
CA GLY A 51 -4.66 7.46 -22.76
C GLY A 51 -4.47 5.96 -22.55
N CYS A 52 -5.53 5.26 -22.11
CA CYS A 52 -5.57 3.83 -21.82
C CYS A 52 -6.51 3.07 -22.79
N ILE A 53 -7.01 3.75 -23.84
CA ILE A 53 -8.18 3.33 -24.64
C ILE A 53 -7.95 2.05 -25.47
N ASN A 54 -6.74 1.50 -25.48
CA ASN A 54 -6.43 0.19 -26.08
C ASN A 54 -5.74 -0.78 -25.10
N GLU A 55 -5.57 -0.40 -23.83
CA GLU A 55 -4.96 -1.22 -22.77
C GLU A 55 -6.02 -1.76 -21.80
N ILE A 56 -7.16 -1.06 -21.65
CA ILE A 56 -8.25 -1.43 -20.76
C ILE A 56 -9.57 -1.39 -21.55
N SER A 57 -10.18 -2.56 -21.80
CA SER A 57 -11.53 -2.63 -22.34
C SER A 57 -12.54 -2.71 -21.19
N VAL A 58 -13.34 -1.66 -21.01
CA VAL A 58 -14.49 -1.72 -20.10
C VAL A 58 -15.64 -2.36 -20.88
N GLN A 59 -15.71 -3.69 -20.84
CA GLN A 59 -16.86 -4.41 -21.38
C GLN A 59 -18.03 -4.26 -20.42
N GLN A 60 -19.13 -3.69 -20.92
CA GLN A 60 -20.40 -3.61 -20.21
C GLN A 60 -21.14 -4.96 -20.34
N GLU A 61 -20.51 -6.03 -19.88
CA GLU A 61 -21.30 -7.21 -19.52
C GLU A 61 -22.06 -6.86 -18.24
N GLY A 62 -23.38 -7.03 -18.26
CA GLY A 62 -24.21 -6.76 -17.08
C GLY A 62 -23.59 -7.47 -15.89
N CYS A 63 -23.26 -6.71 -14.83
CA CYS A 63 -22.47 -7.16 -13.69
C CYS A 63 -22.88 -8.57 -13.25
N THR A 64 -22.10 -9.56 -13.68
CA THR A 64 -22.32 -10.99 -13.40
C THR A 64 -21.82 -11.28 -11.98
N GLY A 65 -22.45 -10.64 -11.00
CA GLY A 65 -22.06 -10.73 -9.59
C GLY A 65 -20.70 -10.09 -9.30
N VAL A 66 -20.57 -9.45 -8.14
CA VAL A 66 -19.24 -9.05 -7.66
C VAL A 66 -18.55 -10.30 -7.13
N VAL A 67 -17.41 -10.65 -7.72
CA VAL A 67 -16.59 -11.79 -7.31
C VAL A 67 -15.29 -11.29 -6.72
N TRP A 68 -14.90 -11.81 -5.56
CA TRP A 68 -13.62 -11.55 -4.90
C TRP A 68 -12.96 -12.87 -4.54
N GLN A 69 -11.70 -13.08 -4.97
CA GLN A 69 -10.98 -14.34 -4.80
C GLN A 69 -11.78 -15.59 -5.25
N GLY A 70 -12.55 -15.46 -6.33
CA GLY A 70 -13.43 -16.53 -6.83
C GLY A 70 -14.73 -16.74 -6.04
N LYS A 71 -14.96 -15.99 -4.95
CA LYS A 71 -16.19 -16.04 -4.14
C LYS A 71 -17.17 -14.95 -4.60
N SER A 72 -18.42 -15.32 -4.83
CA SER A 72 -19.48 -14.38 -5.17
C SER A 72 -19.97 -13.65 -3.93
N MET A 73 -20.24 -12.34 -4.02
CA MET A 73 -20.66 -11.50 -2.89
C MET A 73 -21.89 -12.03 -2.12
N PRO A 74 -22.95 -12.57 -2.76
CA PRO A 74 -24.08 -13.16 -2.05
C PRO A 74 -23.73 -14.37 -1.17
N ASP A 75 -22.63 -15.06 -1.48
CA ASP A 75 -22.18 -16.27 -0.79
C ASP A 75 -21.09 -15.98 0.26
N MET A 76 -20.73 -14.71 0.45
CA MET A 76 -19.69 -14.30 1.39
C MET A 76 -20.13 -14.47 2.84
N LYS A 77 -19.23 -15.05 3.63
CA LYS A 77 -19.33 -15.12 5.08
C LYS A 77 -18.73 -13.88 5.72
N GLU A 78 -19.00 -13.73 7.02
CA GLU A 78 -18.40 -12.66 7.83
C GLU A 78 -16.85 -12.69 7.79
N GLU A 79 -16.25 -13.88 7.71
CA GLU A 79 -14.79 -14.05 7.56
C GLU A 79 -14.26 -13.44 6.27
N ASP A 80 -14.99 -13.61 5.16
CA ASP A 80 -14.63 -13.03 3.86
C ASP A 80 -14.69 -11.51 3.90
N VAL A 81 -15.68 -10.94 4.59
CA VAL A 81 -15.78 -9.47 4.79
C VAL A 81 -14.59 -8.94 5.59
N HIS A 82 -14.15 -9.66 6.63
CA HIS A 82 -12.97 -9.28 7.40
C HIS A 82 -11.68 -9.35 6.56
N GLU A 83 -11.55 -10.35 5.70
CA GLU A 83 -10.43 -10.46 4.76
C GLU A 83 -10.40 -9.28 3.78
N ILE A 84 -11.55 -8.96 3.16
CA ILE A 84 -11.69 -7.78 2.29
C ILE A 84 -11.30 -6.49 3.03
N LEU A 85 -11.83 -6.30 4.24
CA LEU A 85 -11.51 -5.11 5.04
C LEU A 85 -10.01 -5.05 5.38
N CYS A 86 -9.38 -6.18 5.68
CA CYS A 86 -7.95 -6.22 5.95
C CYS A 86 -7.12 -5.88 4.71
N GLU A 87 -7.48 -6.41 3.54
CA GLU A 87 -6.84 -6.08 2.27
C GLU A 87 -6.94 -4.58 1.97
N LEU A 88 -8.13 -4.00 2.14
CA LEU A 88 -8.37 -2.57 1.94
C LEU A 88 -7.60 -1.69 2.93
N LEU A 89 -7.54 -2.08 4.21
CA LEU A 89 -6.81 -1.32 5.23
C LEU A 89 -5.29 -1.36 5.00
N GLU A 90 -4.75 -2.53 4.65
CA GLU A 90 -3.33 -2.67 4.30
C GLU A 90 -3.01 -1.85 3.05
N LEU A 91 -3.83 -1.93 2.01
CA LEU A 91 -3.66 -1.13 0.80
C LEU A 91 -3.69 0.38 1.13
N ALA A 92 -4.68 0.81 1.92
CA ALA A 92 -4.81 2.21 2.30
C ALA A 92 -3.59 2.69 3.11
N PHE A 93 -3.11 1.90 4.08
CA PHE A 93 -1.89 2.19 4.81
C PHE A 93 -0.67 2.36 3.89
N ARG A 94 -0.48 1.47 2.92
CA ARG A 94 0.63 1.57 1.95
C ARG A 94 0.56 2.88 1.16
N MET A 95 -0.63 3.22 0.66
CA MET A 95 -0.85 4.44 -0.11
C MET A 95 -0.65 5.71 0.73
N GLU A 96 -1.10 5.69 1.99
CA GLU A 96 -0.86 6.77 2.95
C GLU A 96 0.62 6.96 3.24
N PHE A 97 1.34 5.87 3.53
CA PHE A 97 2.76 5.92 3.82
C PHE A 97 3.57 6.43 2.62
N LEU A 98 3.30 5.95 1.41
CA LEU A 98 3.93 6.43 0.18
C LEU A 98 3.61 7.91 -0.10
N SER A 99 2.37 8.33 0.16
CA SER A 99 1.96 9.72 -0.02
C SER A 99 2.67 10.65 0.96
N LEU A 100 2.80 10.22 2.23
CA LEU A 100 3.52 10.96 3.25
C LEU A 100 5.02 11.04 2.93
N ASP A 101 5.62 9.93 2.52
CA ASP A 101 7.02 9.88 2.11
C ASP A 101 7.30 10.92 1.02
N LYS A 102 6.51 10.91 -0.06
CA LYS A 102 6.62 11.89 -1.15
C LYS A 102 6.49 13.34 -0.68
N HIS A 103 5.71 13.60 0.37
CA HIS A 103 5.50 14.94 0.91
C HIS A 103 6.69 15.41 1.78
N LEU A 104 7.30 14.48 2.53
CA LEU A 104 8.33 14.79 3.52
C LEU A 104 9.76 14.52 3.06
N TRP A 105 9.96 13.83 1.94
CA TRP A 105 11.29 13.51 1.43
C TRP A 105 12.08 14.77 1.04
N VAL A 106 13.35 14.82 1.45
CA VAL A 106 14.22 16.03 1.34
C VAL A 106 15.36 15.89 0.34
N VAL A 107 15.68 14.66 -0.11
CA VAL A 107 16.95 14.39 -0.80
C VAL A 107 16.77 14.32 -2.32
N ASP A 108 17.45 15.21 -3.06
CA ASP A 108 17.31 15.38 -4.52
C ASP A 108 18.51 14.81 -5.33
N MET A 109 19.19 13.78 -4.80
CA MET A 109 20.34 13.15 -5.49
C MET A 109 19.93 11.79 -6.09
N ASP A 110 20.18 11.58 -7.38
CA ASP A 110 19.79 10.36 -8.13
C ASP A 110 20.24 9.03 -7.51
N SER A 111 21.40 9.00 -6.85
CA SER A 111 21.90 7.79 -6.16
C SER A 111 21.18 7.53 -4.83
N ALA A 112 20.76 8.59 -4.14
CA ALA A 112 19.97 8.50 -2.93
C ALA A 112 18.51 8.14 -3.24
N ALA A 113 17.97 8.63 -4.36
CA ALA A 113 16.62 8.29 -4.84
C ALA A 113 16.45 6.78 -5.06
N ARG A 114 17.34 6.14 -5.82
CA ARG A 114 17.27 4.69 -6.07
C ARG A 114 17.39 3.85 -4.79
N LYS A 115 18.22 4.30 -3.85
CA LYS A 115 18.37 3.64 -2.55
C LYS A 115 17.11 3.80 -1.70
N HIS A 116 16.50 4.97 -1.74
CA HIS A 116 15.25 5.28 -1.05
C HIS A 116 14.09 4.45 -1.59
N GLU A 117 13.92 4.37 -2.92
CA GLU A 117 12.92 3.52 -3.58
C GLU A 117 13.07 2.04 -3.20
N ARG A 118 14.31 1.54 -3.13
CA ARG A 118 14.58 0.18 -2.63
C ARG A 118 14.16 0.00 -1.17
N HIS A 119 14.40 0.97 -0.31
CA HIS A 119 13.95 0.90 1.09
C HIS A 119 12.42 0.99 1.19
N LEU A 120 11.76 1.78 0.33
CA LEU A 120 10.30 1.86 0.23
C LEU A 120 9.71 0.52 -0.19
N SER A 121 10.26 -0.11 -1.23
CA SER A 121 9.79 -1.41 -1.71
C SER A 121 9.88 -2.48 -0.60
N HIS A 122 10.92 -2.38 0.22
CA HIS A 122 11.18 -3.24 1.37
C HIS A 122 10.36 -2.92 2.63
N CYS A 123 9.58 -1.83 2.66
CA CYS A 123 8.67 -1.55 3.77
C CYS A 123 7.49 -2.53 3.78
N PHE A 124 7.14 -3.09 2.62
CA PHE A 124 5.95 -3.91 2.46
C PHE A 124 6.32 -5.33 2.00
N PRO A 125 5.44 -6.30 2.27
CA PRO A 125 5.50 -7.61 1.65
C PRO A 125 5.60 -7.52 0.13
N ARG A 126 6.25 -8.52 -0.48
CA ARG A 126 6.58 -8.67 -1.91
C ARG A 126 7.61 -7.69 -2.46
N GLY A 127 8.12 -6.73 -1.69
CA GLY A 127 9.42 -6.10 -1.98
C GLY A 127 9.53 -5.27 -3.28
N HIS A 128 8.43 -5.09 -4.01
CA HIS A 128 8.36 -4.46 -5.32
C HIS A 128 7.67 -3.09 -5.22
N TYR A 129 8.38 -2.03 -5.56
CA TYR A 129 7.85 -0.65 -5.48
C TYR A 129 6.69 -0.43 -6.47
N ASP A 130 6.81 -1.02 -7.66
CA ASP A 130 5.81 -1.06 -8.72
C ASP A 130 4.64 -2.01 -8.43
N GLN A 131 4.58 -2.61 -7.23
CA GLN A 131 3.50 -3.51 -6.85
C GLN A 131 2.99 -3.22 -5.44
N CYS A 132 3.29 -2.04 -4.89
CA CYS A 132 2.82 -1.67 -3.55
C CYS A 132 1.29 -1.69 -3.40
N TRP A 133 0.56 -1.57 -4.51
CA TRP A 133 -0.90 -1.70 -4.54
C TRP A 133 -1.43 -3.13 -4.55
N MET A 134 -0.57 -4.13 -4.72
CA MET A 134 -0.96 -5.54 -4.63
C MET A 134 -0.81 -6.03 -3.20
N VAL A 135 -1.94 -6.35 -2.57
CA VAL A 135 -2.00 -6.89 -1.21
C VAL A 135 -2.49 -8.33 -1.29
N GLY A 136 -1.62 -9.29 -0.98
CA GLY A 136 -2.04 -10.68 -0.81
C GLY A 136 -2.58 -10.90 0.60
N LEU A 137 -3.67 -11.66 0.73
CA LEU A 137 -4.17 -12.05 2.06
C LEU A 137 -3.14 -12.88 2.83
N GLY A 138 -2.33 -13.69 2.15
CA GLY A 138 -1.20 -14.40 2.77
C GLY A 138 -0.16 -13.47 3.40
N ASP A 139 -0.17 -12.17 3.04
CA ASP A 139 0.76 -11.17 3.55
C ASP A 139 0.25 -10.48 4.83
N THR A 140 -1.02 -10.63 5.21
CA THR A 140 -1.62 -9.90 6.37
C THR A 140 -1.03 -10.31 7.71
N HIS A 141 -0.43 -11.50 7.79
CA HIS A 141 0.29 -12.00 8.97
C HIS A 141 1.80 -11.76 8.89
N ARG A 142 2.26 -11.12 7.82
CA ARG A 142 3.65 -10.72 7.60
C ARG A 142 3.72 -9.19 7.77
N SER A 143 4.82 -8.56 7.37
CA SER A 143 5.06 -7.13 7.61
C SER A 143 5.23 -6.79 9.10
N ILE A 144 4.94 -5.54 9.46
CA ILE A 144 4.96 -5.03 10.84
C ILE A 144 3.82 -5.58 11.72
N SER A 145 2.89 -6.36 11.14
CA SER A 145 1.79 -7.03 11.86
C SER A 145 2.13 -8.46 12.30
N ASP A 146 3.31 -8.98 11.96
CA ASP A 146 3.73 -10.35 12.31
C ASP A 146 3.85 -10.55 13.84
N SER A 147 3.53 -11.73 14.35
CA SER A 147 3.73 -12.09 15.77
C SER A 147 5.21 -12.13 16.18
N SER A 148 6.10 -12.50 15.25
CA SER A 148 7.53 -12.65 15.51
C SER A 148 8.25 -11.34 15.29
N TRP A 149 8.86 -10.79 16.34
CA TRP A 149 9.65 -9.56 16.22
C TRP A 149 10.81 -9.70 15.24
N LEU A 150 11.35 -10.92 15.07
CA LEU A 150 12.40 -11.22 14.11
C LEU A 150 11.92 -11.08 12.66
N HIS A 151 10.68 -11.44 12.38
CA HIS A 151 10.07 -11.27 11.06
C HIS A 151 9.62 -9.83 10.83
N GLN A 152 9.23 -9.10 11.88
CA GLN A 152 8.93 -7.67 11.80
C GLN A 152 10.20 -6.83 11.53
N ALA A 153 11.36 -7.27 12.04
CA ALA A 153 12.58 -6.47 12.07
C ALA A 153 13.04 -5.93 10.70
N PRO A 154 13.06 -6.71 9.61
CA PRO A 154 13.42 -6.19 8.29
C PRO A 154 12.50 -5.07 7.81
N TYR A 155 11.19 -5.18 8.04
CA TYR A 155 10.21 -4.16 7.65
C TYR A 155 10.37 -2.89 8.49
N ILE A 156 10.50 -3.03 9.81
CA ILE A 156 10.74 -1.91 10.72
C ILE A 156 12.04 -1.19 10.35
N CYS A 157 13.13 -1.93 10.07
CA CYS A 157 14.40 -1.34 9.65
C CYS A 157 14.29 -0.62 8.29
N SER A 158 13.51 -1.17 7.35
CA SER A 158 13.28 -0.54 6.03
C SER A 158 12.49 0.76 6.17
N MET A 159 11.35 0.71 6.88
CA MET A 159 10.53 1.90 7.18
C MET A 159 11.33 2.96 7.93
N ARG A 160 12.15 2.55 8.92
CA ARG A 160 13.03 3.46 9.65
C ARG A 160 13.96 4.22 8.70
N ARG A 161 14.59 3.53 7.75
CA ARG A 161 15.50 4.15 6.77
C ARG A 161 14.80 5.18 5.89
N VAL A 162 13.58 4.87 5.46
CA VAL A 162 12.73 5.78 4.71
C VAL A 162 12.42 7.02 5.55
N MET A 163 11.95 6.82 6.78
CA MET A 163 11.58 7.90 7.71
C MET A 163 12.77 8.76 8.13
N CYS A 164 14.00 8.22 8.16
CA CYS A 164 15.21 9.02 8.39
C CYS A 164 15.44 10.10 7.32
N CYS A 165 14.89 9.92 6.12
CA CYS A 165 14.99 10.90 5.04
C CYS A 165 13.83 11.92 5.03
N TRP A 166 12.91 11.83 6.00
CA TRP A 166 11.79 12.76 6.15
C TRP A 166 12.20 14.02 6.90
N LYS A 167 11.57 15.15 6.57
CA LYS A 167 11.67 16.40 7.33
C LYS A 167 11.32 16.17 8.80
N ASN A 168 12.09 16.78 9.70
CA ASN A 168 11.86 16.76 11.15
C ASN A 168 11.88 15.35 11.78
N CYS A 169 12.54 14.37 11.16
CA CYS A 169 12.67 13.03 11.73
C CYS A 169 13.39 13.09 13.11
N PRO A 170 12.81 12.51 14.18
CA PRO A 170 13.44 12.47 15.51
C PRO A 170 14.79 11.77 15.53
N GLU A 171 15.72 12.24 16.39
CA GLU A 171 17.05 11.63 16.57
C GLU A 171 16.99 10.15 16.99
N THR A 172 15.96 9.78 17.73
CA THR A 172 15.68 8.39 18.16
C THR A 172 15.50 7.45 16.97
N ILE A 173 14.93 7.94 15.87
CA ILE A 173 14.75 7.21 14.61
C ILE A 173 16.04 7.30 13.77
N GLN A 174 16.74 8.44 13.77
CA GLN A 174 17.95 8.63 12.95
C GLN A 174 19.15 7.79 13.38
N GLY A 175 19.28 7.49 14.68
CA GLY A 175 20.49 6.85 15.23
C GLY A 175 20.92 5.56 14.51
N GLU A 176 22.12 5.53 13.93
CA GLU A 176 22.58 4.34 13.19
C GLU A 176 22.76 3.14 14.13
N ARG A 177 21.99 2.08 13.89
CA ARG A 177 22.07 0.81 14.63
C ARG A 177 22.16 -0.34 13.66
N SER A 178 23.15 -1.20 13.85
CA SER A 178 23.38 -2.40 13.05
C SER A 178 22.86 -3.68 13.72
N ARG A 179 22.50 -3.60 15.01
CA ARG A 179 22.01 -4.69 15.84
C ARG A 179 20.80 -4.24 16.64
N TYR A 180 19.82 -5.11 16.76
CA TYR A 180 18.62 -4.89 17.54
C TYR A 180 18.35 -6.09 18.44
N THR A 181 18.04 -5.81 19.70
CA THR A 181 17.26 -6.70 20.57
C THR A 181 15.78 -6.46 20.34
N GLU A 182 14.92 -7.38 20.79
CA GLU A 182 13.47 -7.19 20.76
C GLU A 182 13.04 -5.86 21.40
N GLU A 183 13.52 -5.57 22.61
CA GLU A 183 13.21 -4.35 23.34
C GLU A 183 13.59 -3.09 22.55
N THR A 184 14.81 -3.05 22.02
CA THR A 184 15.27 -1.87 21.25
C THR A 184 14.51 -1.70 19.95
N LEU A 185 14.11 -2.80 19.29
CA LEU A 185 13.29 -2.75 18.08
C LEU A 185 11.87 -2.26 18.39
N ARG A 186 11.27 -2.72 19.50
CA ARG A 186 9.95 -2.26 19.96
C ARG A 186 9.94 -0.78 20.29
N THR A 187 10.99 -0.28 20.96
CA THR A 187 11.13 1.16 21.24
C THR A 187 11.23 1.95 19.93
N VAL A 188 12.05 1.51 18.98
CA VAL A 188 12.16 2.17 17.68
C VAL A 188 10.82 2.15 16.92
N GLN A 189 10.12 1.01 16.90
CA GLN A 189 8.81 0.87 16.29
C GLN A 189 7.78 1.83 16.90
N TRP A 190 7.79 1.97 18.23
CA TRP A 190 6.91 2.89 18.94
C TRP A 190 7.17 4.34 18.55
N GLU A 191 8.43 4.78 18.60
CA GLU A 191 8.83 6.14 18.20
C GLU A 191 8.47 6.44 16.74
N MET A 192 8.67 5.47 15.84
CA MET A 192 8.24 5.56 14.45
C MET A 192 6.72 5.72 14.33
N ALA A 193 5.93 4.95 15.08
CA ALA A 193 4.47 5.04 15.03
C ALA A 193 3.97 6.41 15.51
N VAL A 194 4.56 6.95 16.58
CA VAL A 194 4.26 8.31 17.08
C VAL A 194 4.59 9.35 16.02
N PHE A 195 5.80 9.32 15.48
CA PHE A 195 6.24 10.26 14.44
C PHE A 195 5.38 10.16 13.17
N TYR A 196 5.10 8.94 12.69
CA TYR A 196 4.23 8.72 11.54
C TYR A 196 2.85 9.36 11.74
N ARG A 197 2.21 9.10 12.90
CA ARG A 197 0.88 9.63 13.19
C ARG A 197 0.85 11.15 13.22
N GLU A 198 1.82 11.77 13.90
CA GLU A 198 1.92 13.22 14.01
C GLU A 198 2.23 13.86 12.66
N ALA A 199 3.21 13.33 11.94
CA ALA A 199 3.61 13.83 10.64
C ALA A 199 2.47 13.71 9.61
N PHE A 200 1.75 12.59 9.61
CA PHE A 200 0.59 12.39 8.74
C PHE A 200 -0.54 13.37 9.07
N TYR A 201 -0.88 13.52 10.35
CA TYR A 201 -1.92 14.45 10.78
C TYR A 201 -1.58 15.90 10.41
N VAL A 202 -0.32 16.32 10.59
CA VAL A 202 0.14 17.66 10.21
C VAL A 202 0.11 17.85 8.69
N ALA A 203 0.44 16.83 7.90
CA ALA A 203 0.47 16.92 6.44
C ALA A 203 -0.94 16.91 5.80
N PHE A 204 -1.85 16.08 6.31
CA PHE A 204 -3.13 15.80 5.65
C PHE A 204 -4.37 16.23 6.45
N GLY A 205 -4.26 16.46 7.76
CA GLY A 205 -5.35 16.96 8.61
C GLY A 205 -6.29 15.89 9.18
N TRP A 206 -5.97 14.60 9.05
CA TRP A 206 -6.75 13.49 9.58
C TRP A 206 -5.85 12.38 10.12
N ALA A 207 -6.43 11.44 10.89
CA ALA A 207 -5.68 10.35 11.50
C ALA A 207 -5.33 9.29 10.45
N PRO A 208 -4.08 8.78 10.39
CA PRO A 208 -3.73 7.74 9.44
C PRO A 208 -4.37 6.40 9.80
N ILE A 209 -4.46 5.54 8.79
CA ILE A 209 -4.76 4.14 8.91
C ILE A 209 -3.52 3.40 9.44
N LEU A 210 -3.76 2.47 10.35
CA LEU A 210 -2.73 1.59 10.89
C LEU A 210 -2.95 0.17 10.36
N PRO A 211 -1.86 -0.58 10.07
CA PRO A 211 -1.96 -1.96 9.67
C PRO A 211 -2.72 -2.78 10.70
N GLN A 212 -3.57 -3.67 10.23
CA GLN A 212 -4.30 -4.61 11.07
C GLN A 212 -3.83 -6.03 10.76
N ARG A 213 -4.01 -6.90 11.75
CA ARG A 213 -3.75 -8.33 11.61
C ARG A 213 -5.08 -9.05 11.54
N LEU A 214 -5.24 -9.94 10.56
CA LEU A 214 -6.35 -10.88 10.56
C LEU A 214 -6.30 -11.77 11.80
N ARG A 215 -7.47 -12.13 12.34
CA ARG A 215 -7.55 -13.00 13.52
C ARG A 215 -7.41 -14.48 13.16
N HIS A 216 -7.78 -14.83 11.92
CA HIS A 216 -7.67 -16.18 11.37
C HIS A 216 -6.59 -16.24 10.30
N ILE A 217 -6.13 -17.44 9.98
CA ILE A 217 -5.22 -17.69 8.86
C ILE A 217 -6.09 -17.83 7.61
N PRO A 218 -5.91 -16.97 6.59
CA PRO A 218 -6.69 -17.06 5.37
C PRO A 218 -6.30 -18.34 4.59
N ASP A 219 -7.28 -18.98 3.97
CA ASP A 219 -7.09 -20.20 3.17
C ASP A 219 -6.58 -19.83 1.78
N VAL A 220 -5.28 -19.55 1.67
CA VAL A 220 -4.63 -19.08 0.44
C VAL A 220 -3.35 -19.86 0.21
N GLU A 221 -3.26 -20.52 -0.93
CA GLU A 221 -2.01 -21.11 -1.45
C GLU A 221 -1.12 -19.98 -2.02
N ASP A 222 -0.50 -19.19 -1.14
CA ASP A 222 0.50 -18.19 -1.54
C ASP A 222 1.87 -18.62 -1.03
N GLU A 223 2.72 -19.10 -1.94
CA GLU A 223 4.11 -19.44 -1.63
C GLU A 223 4.94 -18.14 -1.63
N TYR A 224 5.29 -17.68 -0.44
CA TYR A 224 6.01 -16.41 -0.25
C TYR A 224 7.49 -16.67 0.07
N PRO A 225 8.46 -16.06 -0.64
CA PRO A 225 9.87 -16.23 -0.33
C PRO A 225 10.18 -15.63 1.05
N GLU A 226 10.65 -16.45 1.99
CA GLU A 226 11.03 -15.95 3.31
C GLU A 226 12.07 -14.84 3.20
N ARG A 227 11.83 -13.74 3.93
CA ARG A 227 12.78 -12.64 3.98
C ARG A 227 13.99 -13.06 4.80
N ALA A 228 15.19 -12.76 4.32
CA ALA A 228 16.42 -13.20 4.97
C ALA A 228 16.53 -12.61 6.39
N VAL A 229 16.39 -13.45 7.42
CA VAL A 229 16.67 -13.03 8.80
C VAL A 229 18.10 -13.41 9.14
N SER A 230 19.01 -12.43 9.22
CA SER A 230 20.35 -12.68 9.74
C SER A 230 20.35 -12.59 11.26
N LEU A 231 20.30 -13.75 11.90
CA LEU A 231 20.58 -13.87 13.32
C LEU A 231 22.10 -13.72 13.55
N SER A 232 22.46 -12.87 14.50
CA SER A 232 23.87 -12.70 14.84
C SER A 232 24.43 -13.97 15.49
N LYS A 233 25.75 -14.19 15.42
CA LYS A 233 26.43 -15.27 16.18
C LYS A 233 26.23 -15.15 17.70
N ALA A 234 25.79 -13.98 18.19
CA ALA A 234 25.31 -13.81 19.55
C ALA A 234 23.78 -14.04 19.58
N PRO A 235 23.30 -15.03 20.35
CA PRO A 235 21.87 -15.29 20.48
C PRO A 235 21.14 -14.04 21.04
N GLY A 236 19.94 -13.77 20.53
CA GLY A 236 19.10 -12.64 20.97
C GLY A 236 19.24 -11.33 20.20
N TYR A 237 20.06 -11.28 19.13
CA TYR A 237 20.22 -10.09 18.30
C TYR A 237 19.85 -10.34 16.83
N TYR A 238 19.08 -9.41 16.27
CA TYR A 238 18.87 -9.26 14.84
C TYR A 238 19.94 -8.34 14.25
N HIS A 239 20.57 -8.76 13.15
CA HIS A 239 21.43 -7.90 12.35
C HIS A 239 20.64 -7.27 11.22
N ASP A 240 20.73 -5.94 11.08
CA ASP A 240 20.02 -5.23 10.01
C ASP A 240 20.57 -5.63 8.63
N VAL A 241 19.82 -6.49 7.94
CA VAL A 241 20.14 -6.98 6.60
C VAL A 241 19.67 -6.07 5.47
N THR A 242 18.87 -5.05 5.78
CA THR A 242 18.20 -4.20 4.75
C THR A 242 19.18 -3.43 3.87
N LYS A 243 20.46 -3.33 4.27
CA LYS A 243 21.54 -2.79 3.42
C LYS A 243 22.00 -3.76 2.31
N TRP A 244 21.78 -5.05 2.51
CA TRP A 244 22.34 -6.14 1.69
C TRP A 244 21.26 -6.88 0.89
N GLU A 245 19.99 -6.79 1.29
CA GLU A 245 18.86 -7.45 0.62
C GLU A 245 18.64 -6.88 -0.78
N ALA A 246 18.81 -7.73 -1.81
CA ALA A 246 18.37 -7.40 -3.17
C ALA A 246 16.84 -7.20 -3.22
N PRO A 247 16.32 -6.35 -4.12
CA PRO A 247 14.91 -6.41 -4.49
C PRO A 247 14.58 -7.86 -4.89
N TYR A 248 13.50 -8.39 -4.34
CA TYR A 248 12.90 -9.65 -4.78
C TYR A 248 12.38 -9.48 -6.22
#